data_AF-A0A9Q5Z935-F1
#
_entry.id   AF-A0A9Q5Z935-F1
#
_cell.length_a   1.000
_cell.length_b   1.000
_cell.length_c   1.000
_cell.angle_alpha   90.00
_cell.angle_beta   90.00
_cell.angle_gamma   90.00
#
_symmetry.space_group_name_H-M   'P 1'
#
loop_
_entity.id
_entity.type
_entity.pdbx_description
1 polymer ?
#
loop_
_entity_poly.entity_id
_entity_poly.type
_entity_poly.pdbx_seq_one_letter_code
_entity_poly.pdbx_strand_id
1 'polypeptide(L)'
;MFGFDGEVKGFQSVIERIAHNSLNIKLDHKEIRAYARCMLKILPELDINPRFKPEIQTSLAAISASGLPHYDRSFLASRILELLKDDAFLKSSNNDESNIFSADDF
;
A
#
# COMPACT_ATOMS: atom_id res chain seq x y z
N MET A 1 -12.66 -3.71 -17.28
CA MET A 1 -12.40 -2.37 -16.72
C MET A 1 -10.89 -2.32 -16.50
N PHE A 2 -10.16 -1.49 -17.26
CA PHE A 2 -8.70 -1.51 -17.29
C PHE A 2 -8.13 -1.24 -15.89
N GLY A 3 -7.44 -2.22 -15.32
CA GLY A 3 -6.70 -2.08 -14.07
C GLY A 3 -5.55 -1.10 -14.27
N PHE A 4 -5.77 0.15 -13.87
CA PHE A 4 -4.78 1.21 -13.96
C PHE A 4 -3.77 1.03 -12.82
N ASP A 5 -2.61 0.46 -13.12
CA ASP A 5 -1.42 0.38 -12.24
C ASP A 5 -1.00 1.77 -11.67
N GLY A 6 -1.48 2.87 -12.26
CA GLY A 6 -1.27 4.23 -11.77
C GLY A 6 -1.84 4.51 -10.38
N GLU A 7 -2.96 3.89 -10.01
CA GLU A 7 -3.60 4.14 -8.70
C GLU A 7 -2.80 3.52 -7.56
N VAL A 8 -2.26 2.32 -7.77
CA VAL A 8 -1.39 1.63 -6.80
C VAL A 8 -0.08 2.39 -6.61
N LYS A 9 0.53 2.90 -7.70
CA LYS A 9 1.73 3.74 -7.63
C LYS A 9 1.49 5.05 -6.87
N GLY A 10 0.36 5.70 -7.11
CA GLY A 10 -0.04 6.91 -6.39
C GLY A 10 -0.24 6.65 -4.89
N PHE A 11 -0.93 5.55 -4.57
CA PHE A 11 -1.10 5.09 -3.18
C PHE A 11 0.26 4.83 -2.52
N GLN A 12 1.11 4.03 -3.17
CA GLN A 12 2.45 3.68 -2.68
C GLN A 12 3.30 4.93 -2.42
N SER A 13 3.35 5.88 -3.35
CA SER A 13 4.14 7.11 -3.21
C SER A 13 3.74 7.93 -1.98
N VAL A 14 2.46 7.99 -1.66
CA VAL A 14 2.00 8.68 -0.44
C VAL A 14 2.36 7.90 0.82
N ILE A 15 2.26 6.57 0.81
CA ILE A 15 2.72 5.73 1.94
C ILE A 15 4.22 5.89 2.17
N GLU A 16 5.03 5.92 1.10
CA GLU A 16 6.48 6.16 1.18
C GLU A 16 6.78 7.50 1.85
N ARG A 17 6.04 8.57 1.51
CA ARG A 17 6.22 9.88 2.17
C ARG A 17 5.93 9.81 3.67
N ILE A 18 4.93 9.04 4.10
CA ILE A 18 4.61 8.85 5.52
C ILE A 18 5.69 8.00 6.21
N ALA A 19 6.14 6.93 5.57
CA ALA A 19 7.17 6.01 6.08
C ALA A 19 8.50 6.74 6.37
N HIS A 20 8.89 7.67 5.50
CA HIS A 20 10.13 8.44 5.66
C HIS A 20 10.00 9.69 6.55
N ASN A 21 8.82 9.94 7.13
CA ASN A 21 8.55 11.14 7.93
C ASN A 21 9.10 11.09 9.37
N SER A 22 9.85 10.05 9.76
CA SER A 22 10.44 9.90 11.10
C SER A 22 11.76 10.66 11.27
N LEU A 23 12.57 10.77 10.22
CA LEU A 23 13.92 11.34 10.27
C LEU A 23 13.97 12.84 9.96
N ASN A 24 13.10 13.29 9.06
CA ASN A 24 12.99 14.68 8.62
C ASN A 24 11.50 14.98 8.45
N ILE A 25 10.87 15.42 9.55
CA ILE A 25 9.42 15.66 9.60
C ILE A 25 9.07 16.73 8.56
N LYS A 26 8.49 16.31 7.44
CA LYS A 26 7.99 17.17 6.37
C LYS A 26 6.47 17.25 6.34
N LEU A 27 5.80 16.24 6.91
CA LEU A 27 4.36 16.16 7.06
C LEU A 27 3.98 16.32 8.52
N ASP A 28 3.01 17.18 8.78
CA ASP A 28 2.44 17.34 10.11
C ASP A 28 1.45 16.20 10.46
N HIS A 29 1.02 16.13 11.71
CA HIS A 29 0.05 15.13 12.15
C HIS A 29 -1.29 15.20 11.40
N LYS A 30 -1.73 16.40 11.00
CA LYS A 30 -3.02 16.59 10.31
C LYS A 30 -2.95 16.08 8.88
N GLU A 31 -1.87 16.37 8.18
CA GLU A 31 -1.59 15.93 6.82
C GLU A 31 -1.52 14.40 6.74
N ILE A 32 -0.72 13.77 7.60
CA ILE A 32 -0.61 12.30 7.65
C ILE A 32 -1.98 11.66 7.89
N ARG A 33 -2.73 12.19 8.87
CA ARG A 33 -4.06 11.69 9.19
C ARG A 33 -5.04 11.90 8.03
N ALA A 34 -4.94 13.02 7.32
CA ALA A 34 -5.78 13.30 6.15
C ALA A 34 -5.50 12.30 5.03
N TYR A 35 -4.23 12.07 4.69
CA TYR A 35 -3.83 11.06 3.71
C TYR A 35 -4.40 9.68 4.07
N ALA A 36 -4.17 9.22 5.30
CA ALA A 36 -4.62 7.90 5.73
C ALA A 36 -6.15 7.74 5.68
N ARG A 37 -6.93 8.78 6.04
CA ARG A 37 -8.39 8.76 5.93
C ARG A 37 -8.87 8.66 4.48
N CYS A 38 -8.26 9.42 3.58
CA CYS A 38 -8.61 9.36 2.16
C CYS A 38 -8.23 8.01 1.55
N MET A 39 -7.07 7.47 1.94
CA MET A 39 -6.59 6.16 1.50
C MET A 39 -7.51 5.01 1.88
N LEU A 40 -8.12 5.04 3.07
CA LEU A 40 -9.12 4.05 3.48
C LEU A 40 -10.31 3.96 2.51
N LYS A 41 -10.68 5.07 1.85
CA LYS A 41 -11.80 5.12 0.92
C LYS A 41 -11.46 4.52 -0.45
N ILE A 42 -10.21 4.60 -0.87
CA ILE A 42 -9.76 4.08 -2.17
C ILE A 42 -9.22 2.65 -2.10
N LEU A 43 -8.80 2.18 -0.93
CA LEU A 43 -8.25 0.82 -0.74
C LEU A 43 -9.09 -0.32 -1.36
N PRO A 44 -10.44 -0.29 -1.32
CA PRO A 44 -11.26 -1.32 -1.96
C PRO A 44 -11.06 -1.38 -3.48
N GLU A 45 -10.85 -0.23 -4.12
CA GLU A 45 -10.72 -0.08 -5.58
C GLU A 45 -9.34 -0.47 -6.09
N LEU A 46 -8.32 -0.48 -5.21
CA LEU A 46 -6.97 -0.85 -5.59
C LEU A 46 -6.88 -2.33 -5.98
N ASP A 47 -6.20 -2.59 -7.08
CA ASP A 47 -5.76 -3.93 -7.47
C ASP A 47 -4.62 -4.37 -6.54
N ILE A 48 -5.00 -4.85 -5.34
CA ILE A 48 -4.11 -5.45 -4.35
C ILE A 48 -4.77 -6.77 -3.95
N ASN A 49 -3.95 -7.81 -3.76
CA ASN A 49 -4.43 -9.11 -3.33
C ASN A 49 -5.33 -8.95 -2.08
N PRO A 50 -6.57 -9.48 -2.11
CA PRO A 50 -7.53 -9.33 -1.02
C PRO A 50 -7.01 -9.78 0.35
N ARG A 51 -6.03 -10.69 0.39
CA ARG A 51 -5.39 -11.16 1.62
C ARG A 51 -4.71 -10.04 2.41
N PHE A 52 -4.13 -9.04 1.74
CA PHE A 52 -3.38 -7.96 2.39
C PHE A 52 -4.26 -6.78 2.79
N LYS A 53 -5.42 -6.61 2.14
CA LYS A 53 -6.32 -5.46 2.37
C LYS A 53 -6.71 -5.27 3.86
N PRO A 54 -7.05 -6.31 4.66
CA PRO A 54 -7.41 -6.12 6.07
C PRO A 54 -6.29 -5.51 6.92
N GLU A 55 -5.04 -5.92 6.71
CA GLU A 55 -3.89 -5.42 7.47
C GLU A 55 -3.53 -3.99 7.04
N ILE A 56 -3.58 -3.70 5.72
CA ILE A 56 -3.41 -2.35 5.20
C ILE A 56 -4.50 -1.42 5.76
N GLN A 57 -5.76 -1.86 5.78
CA GLN A 57 -6.88 -1.11 6.33
C GLN A 57 -6.69 -0.79 7.82
N THR A 58 -6.30 -1.79 8.61
CA THR A 58 -6.05 -1.63 10.05
C THR A 58 -4.91 -0.64 10.30
N SER A 59 -3.84 -0.74 9.52
CA SER A 59 -2.68 0.14 9.61
C SER A 59 -3.03 1.58 9.25
N LEU A 60 -3.78 1.80 8.16
CA LEU A 60 -4.27 3.12 7.77
C LEU A 60 -5.20 3.72 8.83
N ALA A 61 -6.10 2.91 9.41
CA ALA A 61 -6.97 3.36 10.49
C ALA A 61 -6.15 3.84 11.71
N ALA A 62 -5.14 3.08 12.12
CA ALA A 62 -4.23 3.46 13.20
C ALA A 62 -3.41 4.73 12.87
N ILE A 63 -2.88 4.86 11.65
CA ILE A 63 -2.18 6.06 11.19
C ILE A 63 -3.09 7.29 11.27
N SER A 64 -4.38 7.13 10.94
CA SER A 64 -5.38 8.21 10.96
C SER A 64 -5.81 8.67 12.36
N ALA A 65 -5.51 7.86 13.39
CA ALA A 65 -5.91 8.12 14.77
C ALA A 65 -5.12 9.28 15.40
N SER A 66 -5.76 9.97 16.35
CA SER A 66 -5.12 10.96 17.20
C SER A 66 -4.22 10.29 18.24
N GLY A 67 -3.17 10.98 18.71
CA GLY A 67 -2.37 10.53 19.87
C GLY A 67 -1.19 9.61 19.54
N LEU A 68 -1.14 8.98 18.37
CA LEU A 68 0.06 8.27 17.93
C LEU A 68 1.20 9.29 17.70
N PRO A 69 2.49 8.96 17.94
CA PRO A 69 3.63 9.77 17.52
C PRO A 69 3.99 9.59 16.03
N HIS A 70 4.89 10.43 15.50
CA HIS A 70 5.32 10.33 14.09
C HIS A 70 6.07 9.02 13.80
N TYR A 71 6.97 8.60 14.69
CA TYR A 71 7.72 7.35 14.55
C TYR A 71 6.81 6.13 14.36
N ASP A 72 5.77 5.96 15.17
CA ASP A 72 4.84 4.83 15.05
C ASP A 72 4.06 4.86 13.73
N ARG A 73 3.67 6.06 13.26
CA ARG A 73 3.01 6.19 11.94
C ARG A 73 3.95 5.83 10.80
N SER A 74 5.20 6.24 10.89
CA SER A 74 6.23 5.87 9.93
C SER A 74 6.46 4.35 9.93
N PHE A 75 6.52 3.72 11.10
CA PHE A 75 6.61 2.26 11.22
C PHE A 75 5.43 1.55 10.53
N LEU A 76 4.19 1.95 10.84
CA LEU A 76 3.00 1.36 10.23
C LEU A 76 2.96 1.56 8.71
N ALA A 77 3.38 2.73 8.23
CA ALA A 77 3.50 2.99 6.80
C ALA A 77 4.56 2.10 6.15
N SER A 78 5.72 1.87 6.78
CA SER A 78 6.72 0.92 6.29
C SER A 78 6.18 -0.51 6.19
N ARG A 79 5.38 -0.95 7.15
CA ARG A 79 4.70 -2.27 7.09
C ARG A 79 3.73 -2.37 5.91
N ILE A 80 3.00 -1.30 5.60
CA ILE A 80 2.15 -1.25 4.39
C ILE A 80 3.01 -1.42 3.13
N LEU A 81 4.18 -0.79 3.04
CA LEU A 81 5.07 -0.93 1.87
C LEU A 81 5.58 -2.36 1.69
N GLU A 82 5.88 -3.06 2.78
CA GLU A 82 6.27 -4.48 2.73
C GLU A 82 5.15 -5.34 2.16
N LEU A 83 3.89 -5.14 2.59
CA LEU A 83 2.74 -5.85 2.04
C LEU A 83 2.52 -5.57 0.55
N LEU A 84 2.73 -4.33 0.10
CA LEU A 84 2.65 -3.98 -1.32
C LEU A 84 3.77 -4.66 -2.14
N LYS A 85 4.96 -4.81 -1.55
CA LYS A 85 6.06 -5.53 -2.17
C LYS A 85 5.76 -7.01 -2.31
N ASP A 86 5.18 -7.62 -1.27
CA ASP A 86 4.76 -9.03 -1.30
C ASP A 86 3.63 -9.27 -2.32
N ASP A 87 2.70 -8.32 -2.47
CA ASP A 87 1.69 -8.33 -3.53
C ASP A 87 2.30 -8.31 -4.93
N ALA A 88 3.24 -7.39 -5.17
CA ALA A 88 3.94 -7.30 -6.44
C ALA A 88 4.71 -8.60 -6.78
N PHE A 89 5.36 -9.20 -5.77
CA PHE A 89 6.06 -10.47 -5.93
C PHE A 89 5.09 -11.61 -6.32
N LEU A 90 3.97 -11.74 -5.61
CA LEU A 90 2.94 -12.75 -5.92
C LEU A 90 2.37 -12.59 -7.34
N LYS A 91 2.13 -11.35 -7.78
CA LYS A 91 1.67 -11.07 -9.13
C LYS A 91 2.71 -11.45 -10.19
N SER A 92 4.00 -11.21 -9.93
CA SER A 92 5.07 -11.66 -10.84
C SER A 92 5.16 -13.18 -10.93
N SER A 93 5.07 -13.90 -9.81
CA SER A 93 5.16 -15.37 -9.80
C SER A 93 4.01 -16.05 -10.55
N ASN A 94 2.78 -15.52 -10.43
CA ASN A 94 1.63 -16.07 -11.14
C ASN A 94 1.70 -15.85 -12.67
N ASN A 95 2.33 -14.78 -13.11
CA ASN A 95 2.51 -14.50 -14.55
C ASN A 95 3.53 -15.47 -15.19
N ASP A 96 4.57 -15.86 -14.45
CA ASP A 96 5.59 -16.80 -14.95
C ASP A 96 5.03 -18.22 -15.15
N GLU A 97 4.12 -18.69 -14.29
CA GLU A 97 3.48 -20.00 -14.46
C GLU A 97 2.53 -20.05 -15.67
N SER A 98 1.81 -18.96 -15.95
CA SER A 98 0.87 -18.89 -17.09
C SER A 98 1.55 -18.89 -18.47
N ASN A 99 2.80 -18.45 -18.55
CA ASN A 99 3.59 -18.46 -19.79
C ASN A 99 4.15 -19.85 -20.14
N ILE A 100 4.30 -20.75 -19.15
CA ILE A 100 4.86 -22.09 -19.38
C ILE A 100 3.81 -23.03 -20.00
N PHE A 101 2.54 -22.87 -19.67
CA PHE A 101 1.46 -23.70 -20.21
C PHE A 101 0.91 -23.24 -21.58
N SER A 102 1.36 -22.10 -22.09
CA SER A 102 0.92 -21.57 -23.39
C SER A 102 1.85 -21.94 -24.56
N ALA A 103 2.95 -22.66 -24.30
CA ALA A 103 3.94 -23.03 -25.32
C ALA A 103 3.72 -24.43 -25.94
N ASP A 104 2.73 -25.19 -25.47
CA ASP A 104 2.49 -26.59 -25.88
C ASP A 104 1.16 -26.82 -26.63
N ASP A 105 0.46 -25.76 -27.06
CA ASP A 105 -0.70 -25.90 -27.97
C ASP A 105 -0.37 -25.43 -29.40
N PHE A 106 0.01 -26.43 -30.22
CA PHE A 106 0.04 -26.53 -31.70
C PHE A 106 1.06 -25.74 -32.54
#